data_AF-A0AB39TVB6-F1
#
_entry.id   AF-A0AB39TVB6-F1
#
_cell.length_a   1.000
_cell.length_b   1.000
_cell.length_c   1.000
_cell.angle_alpha   90.00
_cell.angle_beta   90.00
_cell.angle_gamma   90.00
#
_symmetry.space_group_name_H-M   'P 1'
#
loop_
_entity.id
_entity.type
_entity.pdbx_description
1 polymer ?
#
loop_
_entity_poly.entity_id
_entity_poly.type
_entity_poly.pdbx_seq_one_letter_code
_entity_poly.pdbx_strand_id
1 'polypeptide(L)'
;MRLTTRKNRHALALAAAVCTALVASLAGTGSAAAASVSTWEKVAQCESSGDWSINTGNGYYGGLQFDLSTWNAYGGQQYAAYPHQATENQQIMIAEKVLAAQGPSAWPQCGASNGLGTDTQNPFPGPSVTLNFSQTVGGNYNGDKVSDLFAKDSSGNLFVWTGNKGGAFSTKKQLTGGWNFTQTATADFTGDGFGDLVASDTSGNLYLWTGNAGGAFSTKKLLTSGWNYTQTVAGDFRGTGHADLIAQDASRNLYLWPGNGDGTFGAKKLLTSGWNFTQTTAADFNGDGIADLVARDSSGNLYLWTGNAGGAFSTKKLLTGGWDFTQTTAGDFTGSGHADLIARDDTTGTLYRWAGNGTGHFAAPVALTTGW
;
A
#
# COMPACT_ATOMS: atom_id res chain seq x y z
N MET A 1 -5.45 1.36 -83.03
CA MET A 1 -4.02 1.04 -83.24
C MET A 1 -3.46 0.66 -81.86
N ARG A 2 -3.40 -0.63 -81.46
CA ARG A 2 -2.28 -1.61 -81.66
C ARG A 2 -0.93 -0.89 -81.51
N LEU A 3 0.03 -1.23 -80.64
CA LEU A 3 0.49 -2.52 -80.11
C LEU A 3 1.41 -2.31 -78.87
N THR A 4 1.28 -3.21 -77.89
CA THR A 4 2.30 -3.92 -77.07
C THR A 4 3.74 -3.39 -76.88
N THR A 5 4.21 -3.46 -75.62
CA THR A 5 5.51 -4.03 -75.14
C THR A 5 5.53 -3.94 -73.60
N ARG A 6 6.12 -4.79 -72.76
CA ARG A 6 6.56 -6.20 -72.77
C ARG A 6 6.85 -6.53 -71.28
N LYS A 7 6.50 -7.74 -70.80
CA LYS A 7 6.82 -8.27 -69.46
C LYS A 7 8.33 -8.37 -69.21
N ASN A 8 8.73 -8.17 -67.95
CA ASN A 8 9.74 -8.93 -67.17
C ASN A 8 9.60 -8.51 -65.70
N ARG A 9 8.83 -9.21 -64.84
CA ARG A 9 9.20 -10.38 -64.03
C ARG A 9 10.57 -10.25 -63.33
N HIS A 10 10.57 -9.54 -62.20
CA HIS A 10 11.37 -9.93 -61.04
C HIS A 10 10.43 -10.10 -59.84
N ALA A 11 10.24 -11.34 -59.44
CA ALA A 11 9.54 -11.69 -58.22
C ALA A 11 10.47 -11.36 -57.04
N LEU A 12 10.07 -10.40 -56.21
CA LEU A 12 10.54 -10.31 -54.83
C LEU A 12 9.37 -10.78 -53.95
N ALA A 13 9.57 -11.91 -53.30
CA ALA A 13 8.63 -12.46 -52.34
C ALA A 13 8.50 -11.49 -51.16
N LEU A 14 7.33 -10.85 -51.02
CA LEU A 14 6.90 -10.30 -49.74
C LEU A 14 6.51 -11.48 -48.85
N ALA A 15 7.41 -11.89 -47.96
CA ALA A 15 7.01 -12.67 -46.80
C ALA A 15 6.22 -11.73 -45.88
N ALA A 16 4.90 -11.93 -45.82
CA ALA A 16 4.06 -11.33 -44.81
C ALA A 16 4.48 -11.90 -43.44
N ALA A 17 5.23 -11.11 -42.67
CA ALA A 17 5.47 -11.41 -41.27
C ALA A 17 4.16 -11.18 -40.50
N VAL A 18 3.50 -12.27 -40.15
CA VAL A 18 2.35 -12.29 -39.26
C VAL A 18 2.83 -11.75 -37.90
N CYS A 19 2.38 -10.55 -37.53
CA CYS A 19 2.49 -10.05 -36.15
C CYS A 19 1.55 -10.87 -35.26
N THR A 20 2.02 -12.01 -34.77
CA THR A 20 1.47 -12.61 -33.56
C THR A 20 1.94 -11.76 -32.38
N ALA A 21 1.05 -10.89 -31.88
CA ALA A 21 1.19 -10.34 -30.55
C ALA A 21 1.24 -11.53 -29.56
N LEU A 22 2.41 -11.74 -28.94
CA LEU A 22 2.48 -12.62 -27.78
C LEU A 22 1.68 -11.96 -26.66
N VAL A 23 0.48 -12.49 -26.42
CA VAL A 23 -0.21 -12.35 -25.14
C VAL A 23 0.63 -13.15 -24.14
N ALA A 24 1.54 -12.48 -23.44
CA ALA A 24 2.22 -13.06 -22.30
C ALA A 24 1.19 -13.20 -21.17
N SER A 25 0.61 -14.39 -21.08
CA SER A 25 -0.10 -14.87 -19.90
C SER A 25 0.86 -14.87 -18.71
N LEU A 26 0.82 -13.84 -17.87
CA LEU A 26 1.50 -13.83 -16.58
C LEU A 26 0.63 -14.55 -15.55
N ALA A 27 0.64 -15.88 -15.65
CA ALA A 27 0.41 -16.76 -14.50
C ALA A 27 1.76 -16.93 -13.80
N GLY A 28 1.86 -16.44 -12.57
CA GLY A 28 3.05 -16.52 -11.75
C GLY A 28 2.91 -15.70 -10.48
N THR A 29 2.19 -16.23 -9.51
CA THR A 29 2.18 -15.73 -8.13
C THR A 29 3.53 -16.06 -7.48
N GLY A 30 4.52 -15.19 -7.67
CA GLY A 30 5.75 -15.21 -6.87
C GLY A 30 5.56 -14.33 -5.64
N SER A 31 5.79 -14.88 -4.46
CA SER A 31 6.02 -14.10 -3.24
C SER A 31 7.14 -13.09 -3.50
N ALA A 32 7.11 -11.91 -2.87
CA ALA A 32 8.20 -10.96 -2.91
C ALA A 32 9.52 -11.65 -2.52
N ALA A 33 10.38 -11.91 -3.50
CA ALA A 33 11.65 -12.58 -3.30
C ALA A 33 12.70 -11.50 -3.06
N ALA A 34 12.98 -11.22 -1.78
CA ALA A 34 14.13 -10.42 -1.36
C ALA A 34 15.32 -11.33 -1.10
N ALA A 35 16.56 -10.94 -1.41
CA ALA A 35 17.74 -11.74 -1.09
C ALA A 35 18.79 -10.92 -0.33
N SER A 36 19.48 -11.53 0.63
CA SER A 36 20.52 -10.84 1.39
C SER A 36 21.65 -10.34 0.49
N VAL A 37 22.40 -9.33 0.93
CA VAL A 37 23.64 -8.88 0.22
C VAL A 37 24.57 -10.06 0.01
N SER A 38 24.72 -10.95 0.99
CA SER A 38 25.57 -12.15 0.86
C SER A 38 25.14 -13.10 -0.26
N THR A 39 23.85 -13.14 -0.58
CA THR A 39 23.33 -13.90 -1.72
C THR A 39 23.65 -13.16 -3.02
N TRP A 40 23.47 -11.84 -3.07
CA TRP A 40 23.85 -11.03 -4.23
C TRP A 40 25.35 -11.00 -4.52
N GLU A 41 26.20 -11.00 -3.51
CA GLU A 41 27.65 -11.13 -3.64
C GLU A 41 28.03 -12.45 -4.31
N LYS A 42 27.34 -13.56 -3.99
CA LYS A 42 27.57 -14.85 -4.66
C LYS A 42 27.11 -14.82 -6.12
N VAL A 43 25.98 -14.17 -6.39
CA VAL A 43 25.51 -13.97 -7.77
C VAL A 43 26.54 -13.14 -8.54
N ALA A 44 27.01 -12.02 -7.98
CA ALA A 44 28.04 -11.18 -8.59
C ALA A 44 29.37 -11.93 -8.75
N GLN A 45 29.75 -12.77 -7.81
CA GLN A 45 30.93 -13.63 -7.92
C GLN A 45 30.84 -14.59 -9.12
N CYS A 46 29.64 -15.12 -9.38
CA CYS A 46 29.38 -16.00 -10.52
C CYS A 46 29.29 -15.22 -11.85
N GLU A 47 28.67 -14.04 -11.85
CA GLU A 47 28.41 -13.23 -13.05
C GLU A 47 29.64 -12.42 -13.52
N SER A 48 30.43 -11.89 -12.58
CA SER A 48 31.49 -10.91 -12.86
C SER A 48 32.79 -11.16 -12.09
N SER A 49 32.94 -12.33 -11.46
CA SER A 49 34.03 -12.59 -10.51
C SER A 49 34.04 -11.62 -9.31
N GLY A 50 32.91 -10.98 -9.01
CA GLY A 50 32.75 -10.05 -7.89
C GLY A 50 33.16 -8.61 -8.23
N ASP A 51 33.48 -8.29 -9.48
CA ASP A 51 33.84 -6.94 -9.89
C ASP A 51 32.59 -6.10 -10.19
N TRP A 52 32.16 -5.33 -9.18
CA TRP A 52 31.00 -4.44 -9.26
C TRP A 52 31.17 -3.27 -10.23
N SER A 53 32.41 -2.95 -10.64
CA SER A 53 32.71 -1.86 -11.57
C SER A 53 33.02 -2.36 -12.99
N ILE A 54 32.83 -3.65 -13.25
CA ILE A 54 33.25 -4.26 -14.52
C ILE A 54 32.49 -3.68 -15.72
N ASN A 55 33.25 -3.40 -16.77
CA ASN A 55 32.75 -3.05 -18.10
C ASN A 55 33.74 -3.57 -19.15
N THR A 56 33.50 -4.78 -19.64
CA THR A 56 34.37 -5.45 -20.63
C THR A 56 34.02 -5.08 -22.08
N GLY A 57 32.95 -4.32 -22.29
CA GLY A 57 32.41 -4.04 -23.63
C GLY A 57 31.54 -5.16 -24.21
N ASN A 58 31.13 -6.14 -23.41
CA ASN A 58 30.25 -7.25 -23.82
C ASN A 58 28.75 -6.90 -23.88
N GLY A 59 28.36 -5.66 -23.56
CA GLY A 59 26.96 -5.19 -23.52
C GLY A 59 26.27 -5.35 -22.16
N TYR A 60 26.97 -5.92 -21.17
CA TYR A 60 26.52 -6.05 -19.79
C TYR A 60 27.44 -5.26 -18.86
N TYR A 61 26.89 -4.77 -17.75
CA TYR A 61 27.57 -3.82 -16.90
C TYR A 61 27.44 -4.18 -15.43
N GLY A 62 28.50 -3.91 -14.67
CA GLY A 62 28.53 -4.01 -13.22
C GLY A 62 28.52 -5.45 -12.71
N GLY A 63 28.45 -5.59 -11.39
CA GLY A 63 28.68 -6.86 -10.69
C GLY A 63 27.65 -7.92 -11.05
N LEU A 64 26.41 -7.50 -11.30
CA LEU A 64 25.28 -8.37 -11.63
C LEU A 64 25.00 -8.48 -13.13
N GLN A 65 25.92 -7.98 -13.97
CA GLN A 65 25.85 -8.07 -15.43
C GLN A 65 24.48 -7.63 -15.98
N PHE A 66 24.04 -6.41 -15.62
CA PHE A 66 22.82 -5.84 -16.19
C PHE A 66 23.02 -5.42 -17.65
N ASP A 67 22.06 -5.69 -18.52
CA ASP A 67 21.94 -4.94 -19.76
C ASP A 67 21.34 -3.54 -19.49
N LEU A 68 21.66 -2.57 -20.35
CA LEU A 68 21.25 -1.18 -20.16
C LEU A 68 19.72 -0.99 -20.23
N SER A 69 19.02 -1.80 -21.01
CA SER A 69 17.56 -1.70 -21.13
C SER A 69 16.89 -2.11 -19.81
N THR A 70 17.32 -3.22 -19.22
CA THR A 70 16.84 -3.67 -17.90
C THR A 70 17.17 -2.66 -16.81
N TRP A 71 18.41 -2.15 -16.77
CA TRP A 71 18.80 -1.10 -15.82
C TRP A 71 17.86 0.10 -15.87
N ASN A 72 17.57 0.60 -17.07
CA ASN A 72 16.69 1.75 -17.27
C ASN A 72 15.24 1.42 -16.92
N ALA A 73 14.73 0.26 -17.35
CA ALA A 73 13.34 -0.15 -17.14
C ALA A 73 12.98 -0.28 -15.65
N TYR A 74 13.93 -0.65 -14.79
CA TYR A 74 13.74 -0.81 -13.36
C TYR A 74 14.18 0.41 -12.53
N GLY A 75 14.51 1.52 -13.20
CA GLY A 75 14.75 2.82 -12.59
C GLY A 75 16.19 3.08 -12.15
N GLY A 76 17.17 2.32 -12.64
CA GLY A 76 18.58 2.48 -12.28
C GLY A 76 19.19 3.84 -12.65
N GLN A 77 18.59 4.56 -13.60
CA GLN A 77 19.03 5.90 -14.01
C GLN A 77 18.98 6.94 -12.90
N GLN A 78 18.24 6.69 -11.81
CA GLN A 78 18.25 7.56 -10.64
C GLN A 78 19.59 7.53 -9.89
N TYR A 79 20.36 6.44 -10.05
CA TYR A 79 21.65 6.25 -9.38
C TYR A 79 22.82 6.55 -10.30
N ALA A 80 22.79 6.01 -11.52
CA ALA A 80 23.83 6.24 -12.51
C ALA A 80 23.33 5.97 -13.95
N ALA A 81 24.02 6.56 -14.94
CA ALA A 81 23.69 6.34 -16.35
C ALA A 81 23.92 4.88 -16.78
N TYR A 82 24.92 4.20 -16.18
CA TYR A 82 25.20 2.78 -16.40
C TYR A 82 25.38 2.03 -15.07
N PRO A 83 25.08 0.72 -15.03
CA PRO A 83 25.22 -0.09 -13.81
C PRO A 83 26.62 -0.07 -13.19
N HIS A 84 27.68 -0.19 -13.99
CA HIS A 84 29.09 -0.18 -13.53
C HIS A 84 29.55 1.16 -12.91
N GLN A 85 28.73 2.21 -13.03
CA GLN A 85 28.97 3.52 -12.41
C GLN A 85 28.20 3.69 -11.08
N ALA A 86 27.27 2.78 -10.79
CA ALA A 86 26.51 2.74 -9.55
C ALA A 86 27.24 1.91 -8.49
N THR A 87 27.03 2.23 -7.22
CA THR A 87 27.59 1.43 -6.12
C THR A 87 26.98 0.04 -6.11
N GLU A 88 27.67 -0.92 -5.48
CA GLU A 88 27.14 -2.27 -5.22
C GLU A 88 25.72 -2.22 -4.67
N ASN A 89 25.49 -1.41 -3.62
CA ASN A 89 24.17 -1.31 -3.01
C ASN A 89 23.09 -0.83 -3.99
N GLN A 90 23.44 0.14 -4.85
CA GLN A 90 22.52 0.65 -5.87
C GLN A 90 22.21 -0.40 -6.94
N GLN A 91 23.19 -1.21 -7.32
CA GLN A 91 22.98 -2.32 -8.24
C GLN A 91 22.08 -3.38 -7.61
N ILE A 92 22.29 -3.75 -6.35
CA ILE A 92 21.44 -4.69 -5.61
C ILE A 92 20.01 -4.15 -5.48
N MET A 93 19.81 -2.87 -5.18
CA MET A 93 18.46 -2.27 -5.11
C MET A 93 17.67 -2.39 -6.42
N ILE A 94 18.35 -2.31 -7.58
CA ILE A 94 17.71 -2.54 -8.87
C ILE A 94 17.50 -4.04 -9.12
N ALA A 95 18.44 -4.87 -8.69
CA ALA A 95 18.38 -6.32 -8.81
C ALA A 95 17.19 -6.92 -8.07
N GLU A 96 16.88 -6.40 -6.87
CA GLU A 96 15.71 -6.76 -6.08
C GLU A 96 14.39 -6.53 -6.84
N LYS A 97 14.29 -5.40 -7.55
CA LYS A 97 13.09 -5.12 -8.37
C LYS A 97 12.97 -6.07 -9.56
N VAL A 98 14.10 -6.42 -10.18
CA VAL A 98 14.15 -7.38 -11.28
C VAL A 98 13.80 -8.77 -10.79
N LEU A 99 14.35 -9.20 -9.65
CA LEU A 99 14.07 -10.48 -9.00
C LEU A 99 12.58 -10.61 -8.65
N ALA A 100 11.97 -9.57 -8.08
CA ALA A 100 10.55 -9.56 -7.77
C ALA A 100 9.67 -9.68 -9.03
N ALA A 101 10.09 -9.12 -10.16
CA ALA A 101 9.31 -9.11 -11.39
C ALA A 101 9.51 -10.35 -12.28
N GLN A 102 10.73 -10.88 -12.32
CA GLN A 102 11.14 -11.91 -13.27
C GLN A 102 11.56 -13.23 -12.59
N GLY A 103 11.63 -13.23 -11.26
CA GLY A 103 12.12 -14.34 -10.48
C GLY A 103 13.63 -14.59 -10.65
N PRO A 104 14.15 -15.65 -10.00
CA PRO A 104 15.57 -15.99 -10.04
C PRO A 104 16.12 -16.25 -11.46
N SER A 105 15.23 -16.53 -12.42
CA SER A 105 15.57 -16.76 -13.83
C SER A 105 16.09 -15.53 -14.57
N ALA A 106 15.97 -14.33 -13.99
CA ALA A 106 16.65 -13.14 -14.52
C ALA A 106 18.18 -13.29 -14.51
N TRP A 107 18.73 -14.17 -13.66
CA TRP A 107 20.12 -14.63 -13.67
C TRP A 107 20.15 -16.15 -13.92
N PRO A 108 20.03 -16.61 -15.18
CA PRO A 108 19.72 -18.01 -15.49
C PRO A 108 20.71 -19.04 -14.93
N GLN A 109 21.99 -18.68 -14.83
CA GLN A 109 23.06 -19.58 -14.37
C GLN A 109 23.44 -19.34 -12.92
N CYS A 110 23.42 -18.06 -12.49
CA CYS A 110 23.93 -17.65 -11.19
C CYS A 110 22.84 -17.38 -10.16
N GLY A 111 21.56 -17.23 -10.53
CA GLY A 111 20.49 -16.84 -9.63
C GLY A 111 20.10 -17.94 -8.64
N ALA A 112 19.31 -18.90 -9.10
CA ALA A 112 18.78 -19.97 -8.24
C ALA A 112 19.87 -20.82 -7.59
N SER A 113 20.98 -21.05 -8.29
CA SER A 113 22.15 -21.81 -7.80
C SER A 113 22.85 -21.15 -6.62
N ASN A 114 22.77 -19.83 -6.49
CA ASN A 114 23.34 -19.07 -5.37
C ASN A 114 22.30 -18.65 -4.31
N GLY A 115 21.05 -19.11 -4.43
CA GLY A 115 20.01 -18.92 -3.43
C GLY A 115 18.95 -17.86 -3.74
N LEU A 116 18.99 -17.21 -4.92
CA LEU A 116 17.89 -16.32 -5.33
C LEU A 116 16.58 -17.12 -5.42
N GLY A 117 15.53 -16.62 -4.76
CA GLY A 117 14.21 -17.25 -4.69
C GLY A 117 14.00 -18.19 -3.50
N THR A 118 15.06 -18.55 -2.77
CA THR A 118 14.97 -19.27 -1.49
C THR A 118 15.42 -18.42 -0.32
N ASP A 119 16.38 -17.53 -0.52
CA ASP A 119 16.66 -16.45 0.43
C ASP A 119 15.50 -15.46 0.38
N THR A 120 15.09 -14.98 1.55
CA THR A 120 14.00 -14.00 1.76
C THR A 120 14.45 -12.82 2.62
N GLN A 121 15.75 -12.73 2.91
CA GLN A 121 16.30 -11.67 3.75
C GLN A 121 16.41 -10.35 2.98
N ASN A 122 16.08 -9.24 3.64
CA ASN A 122 16.28 -7.90 3.09
C ASN A 122 17.81 -7.64 2.95
N PRO A 123 18.33 -7.25 1.76
CA PRO A 123 19.75 -6.94 1.59
C PRO A 123 20.19 -5.69 2.35
N PHE A 124 19.32 -4.70 2.50
CA PHE A 124 19.60 -3.48 3.25
C PHE A 124 18.64 -3.40 4.41
N PRO A 125 18.80 -4.26 5.44
CA PRO A 125 18.07 -4.04 6.66
C PRO A 125 18.52 -2.66 7.15
N GLY A 126 17.55 -1.74 7.30
CA GLY A 126 17.82 -0.51 8.02
C GLY A 126 18.42 -0.83 9.39
N PRO A 127 18.98 0.16 10.11
CA PRO A 127 19.29 -0.05 11.52
C PRO A 127 18.08 -0.70 12.19
N SER A 128 18.26 -1.71 13.05
CA SER A 128 17.13 -2.38 13.71
C SER A 128 16.28 -1.35 14.44
N VAL A 129 15.21 -0.88 13.80
CA VAL A 129 14.33 0.12 14.37
C VAL A 129 13.38 -0.60 15.29
N THR A 130 13.37 -0.21 16.56
CA THR A 130 12.31 -0.67 17.46
C THR A 130 11.04 0.04 17.02
N LEU A 131 10.19 -0.69 16.29
CA LEU A 131 8.84 -0.25 15.97
C LEU A 131 8.04 -0.28 17.26
N ASN A 132 7.70 0.89 17.78
CA ASN A 132 7.04 0.99 19.06
C ASN A 132 5.55 0.66 18.96
N PHE A 133 4.96 0.81 17.77
CA PHE A 133 3.53 0.68 17.53
C PHE A 133 3.20 -0.43 16.52
N SER A 134 2.14 -1.17 16.79
CA SER A 134 1.67 -2.33 16.03
C SER A 134 0.35 -2.06 15.28
N GLN A 135 -0.26 -0.90 15.51
CA GLN A 135 -1.51 -0.48 14.90
C GLN A 135 -1.56 1.05 14.87
N THR A 136 -2.09 1.62 13.79
CA THR A 136 -2.24 3.08 13.59
C THR A 136 -3.59 3.37 12.96
N VAL A 137 -4.36 4.31 13.54
CA VAL A 137 -5.69 4.68 13.04
C VAL A 137 -5.93 6.17 13.23
N GLY A 138 -6.31 6.86 12.15
CA GLY A 138 -6.71 8.27 12.18
C GLY A 138 -8.19 8.48 12.46
N GLY A 139 -8.56 9.62 13.04
CA GLY A 139 -9.96 9.99 13.25
C GLY A 139 -10.10 11.30 14.03
N ASN A 140 -11.23 12.00 13.92
CA ASN A 140 -11.48 13.26 14.62
C ASN A 140 -12.05 13.00 16.03
N TYR A 141 -11.23 12.56 16.99
CA TYR A 141 -11.73 12.07 18.29
C TYR A 141 -12.15 13.18 19.25
N ASN A 142 -11.55 14.37 19.13
CA ASN A 142 -11.88 15.51 19.96
C ASN A 142 -12.97 16.43 19.35
N GLY A 143 -13.39 16.17 18.11
CA GLY A 143 -14.45 16.91 17.41
C GLY A 143 -13.99 18.25 16.80
N ASP A 144 -12.69 18.54 16.73
CA ASP A 144 -12.16 19.81 16.22
C ASP A 144 -12.07 19.88 14.67
N LYS A 145 -12.45 18.80 13.99
CA LYS A 145 -12.43 18.58 12.53
C LYS A 145 -11.03 18.43 11.94
N VAL A 146 -10.01 18.32 12.76
CA VAL A 146 -8.69 17.84 12.38
C VAL A 146 -8.58 16.39 12.82
N SER A 147 -8.05 15.54 11.95
CA SER A 147 -7.86 14.13 12.31
C SER A 147 -6.71 14.00 13.30
N ASP A 148 -7.00 13.29 14.39
CA ASP A 148 -6.06 12.82 15.39
C ASP A 148 -5.51 11.44 14.99
N LEU A 149 -4.53 10.95 15.75
CA LEU A 149 -3.92 9.64 15.52
C LEU A 149 -3.98 8.78 16.79
N PHE A 150 -4.41 7.53 16.65
CA PHE A 150 -4.21 6.48 17.65
C PHE A 150 -3.15 5.50 17.23
N ALA A 151 -2.39 5.02 18.21
CA ALA A 151 -1.50 3.89 18.01
C ALA A 151 -1.41 2.98 19.22
N LYS A 152 -1.31 1.67 18.96
CA LYS A 152 -1.16 0.64 19.98
C LYS A 152 0.29 0.20 20.05
N ASP A 153 0.91 0.25 21.23
CA ASP A 153 2.28 -0.25 21.38
C ASP A 153 2.37 -1.79 21.47
N SER A 154 3.59 -2.32 21.45
CA SER A 154 3.85 -3.77 21.60
C SER A 154 3.44 -4.34 22.96
N SER A 155 3.28 -3.49 23.99
CA SER A 155 2.80 -3.87 25.32
C SER A 155 1.27 -3.79 25.45
N GLY A 156 0.58 -3.41 24.39
CA GLY A 156 -0.87 -3.26 24.38
C GLY A 156 -1.37 -1.96 25.02
N ASN A 157 -0.54 -0.93 25.16
CA ASN A 157 -1.02 0.40 25.53
C ASN A 157 -1.53 1.14 24.29
N LEU A 158 -2.70 1.75 24.40
CA LEU A 158 -3.27 2.60 23.35
C LEU A 158 -2.94 4.06 23.66
N PHE A 159 -2.38 4.78 22.70
CA PHE A 159 -2.01 6.19 22.80
C PHE A 159 -2.76 7.03 21.77
N VAL A 160 -2.91 8.32 22.08
CA VAL A 160 -3.44 9.36 21.20
C VAL A 160 -2.46 10.50 21.00
N TRP A 161 -2.44 11.02 19.77
CA TRP A 161 -1.85 12.29 19.40
C TRP A 161 -2.95 13.17 18.79
N THR A 162 -3.16 14.34 19.37
CA THR A 162 -4.12 15.30 18.84
C THR A 162 -3.54 16.00 17.62
N GLY A 163 -4.30 16.03 16.52
CA GLY A 163 -3.93 16.74 15.30
C GLY A 163 -4.04 18.26 15.50
N ASN A 164 -3.19 19.01 14.80
CA ASN A 164 -3.28 20.46 14.74
C ASN A 164 -3.32 20.90 13.28
N LYS A 165 -4.01 22.00 13.00
CA LYS A 165 -4.01 22.61 11.66
C LYS A 165 -2.57 22.80 11.14
N GLY A 166 -2.35 22.45 9.88
CA GLY A 166 -1.00 22.33 9.28
C GLY A 166 -0.38 20.93 9.43
N GLY A 167 -1.04 20.04 10.17
CA GLY A 167 -0.75 18.62 10.32
C GLY A 167 0.42 18.27 11.23
N ALA A 168 0.71 19.15 12.19
CA ALA A 168 1.54 18.80 13.34
C ALA A 168 0.70 18.07 14.39
N PHE A 169 1.33 17.21 15.19
CA PHE A 169 0.66 16.45 16.25
C PHE A 169 1.13 16.90 17.64
N SER A 170 0.25 16.82 18.63
CA SER A 170 0.59 17.03 20.04
C SER A 170 1.53 15.94 20.57
N THR A 171 2.02 16.10 21.80
CA THR A 171 2.66 14.99 22.51
C THR A 171 1.67 13.85 22.75
N LYS A 172 2.15 12.60 22.74
CA LYS A 172 1.31 11.42 22.97
C LYS A 172 0.70 11.42 24.38
N LYS A 173 -0.55 10.99 24.48
CA LYS A 173 -1.26 10.70 25.74
C LYS A 173 -1.68 9.24 25.75
N GLN A 174 -1.45 8.54 26.85
CA GLN A 174 -1.96 7.17 27.00
C GLN A 174 -3.46 7.21 27.29
N LEU A 175 -4.24 6.47 26.52
CA LEU A 175 -5.68 6.29 26.74
C LEU A 175 -5.96 5.13 27.70
N THR A 176 -5.35 3.98 27.44
CA THR A 176 -5.54 2.78 28.26
C THR A 176 -4.37 1.81 28.11
N GLY A 177 -4.26 0.86 29.04
CA GLY A 177 -3.35 -0.29 28.97
C GLY A 177 -4.12 -1.59 28.70
N GLY A 178 -3.42 -2.63 28.24
CA GLY A 178 -4.02 -3.95 28.03
C GLY A 178 -5.03 -4.01 26.87
N TRP A 179 -4.92 -3.11 25.90
CA TRP A 179 -5.70 -3.09 24.67
C TRP A 179 -5.45 -4.37 23.85
N ASN A 180 -6.34 -5.35 23.98
CA ASN A 180 -6.26 -6.65 23.34
C ASN A 180 -7.22 -6.81 22.15
N PHE A 181 -7.62 -5.69 21.55
CA PHE A 181 -8.48 -5.67 20.37
C PHE A 181 -7.68 -5.54 19.07
N THR A 182 -8.34 -5.87 17.96
CA THR A 182 -7.84 -5.80 16.59
C THR A 182 -8.90 -5.15 15.69
N GLN A 183 -8.57 -4.94 14.41
CA GLN A 183 -9.49 -4.37 13.39
C GLN A 183 -10.15 -3.07 13.84
N THR A 184 -9.35 -2.20 14.44
CA THR A 184 -9.87 -0.93 14.94
C THR A 184 -10.19 -0.01 13.77
N ALA A 185 -11.42 0.48 13.74
CA ALA A 185 -11.89 1.49 12.81
C ALA A 185 -12.57 2.61 13.59
N THR A 186 -12.57 3.80 13.00
CA THR A 186 -12.93 5.04 13.68
C THR A 186 -13.73 5.92 12.74
N ALA A 187 -14.80 6.48 13.27
CA ALA A 187 -15.67 7.43 12.60
C ALA A 187 -16.69 7.93 13.63
N ASP A 188 -17.48 8.95 13.31
CA ASP A 188 -18.64 9.33 14.12
C ASP A 188 -19.80 8.35 13.85
N PHE A 189 -19.87 7.26 14.63
CA PHE A 189 -20.90 6.23 14.47
C PHE A 189 -22.23 6.63 15.13
N THR A 190 -22.18 7.57 16.09
CA THR A 190 -23.34 8.03 16.88
C THR A 190 -23.92 9.37 16.42
N GLY A 191 -23.29 10.02 15.44
CA GLY A 191 -23.74 11.29 14.86
C GLY A 191 -23.61 12.48 15.83
N ASP A 192 -22.76 12.36 16.86
CA ASP A 192 -22.63 13.38 17.90
C ASP A 192 -21.50 14.40 17.62
N GLY A 193 -20.79 14.22 16.50
CA GLY A 193 -19.69 15.06 16.06
C GLY A 193 -18.32 14.65 16.59
N PHE A 194 -18.24 13.58 17.39
CA PHE A 194 -16.99 13.05 17.93
C PHE A 194 -16.63 11.70 17.30
N GLY A 195 -15.33 11.47 17.10
CA GLY A 195 -14.84 10.20 16.60
C GLY A 195 -15.07 9.09 17.62
N ASP A 196 -15.85 8.09 17.23
CA ASP A 196 -16.07 6.85 17.95
C ASP A 196 -15.06 5.78 17.51
N LEU A 197 -14.98 4.71 18.29
CA LEU A 197 -14.07 3.59 18.07
C LEU A 197 -14.85 2.29 17.98
N VAL A 198 -14.65 1.50 16.93
CA VAL A 198 -15.03 0.09 16.92
C VAL A 198 -13.80 -0.80 16.86
N ALA A 199 -13.81 -1.91 17.58
CA ALA A 199 -12.72 -2.89 17.56
C ALA A 199 -13.21 -4.29 17.96
N SER A 200 -12.57 -5.32 17.41
CA SER A 200 -12.93 -6.72 17.64
C SER A 200 -11.99 -7.42 18.61
N ASP A 201 -12.53 -8.24 19.51
CA ASP A 201 -11.73 -9.14 20.34
C ASP A 201 -11.39 -10.45 19.60
N THR A 202 -10.56 -11.28 20.24
CA THR A 202 -10.15 -12.59 19.70
C THR A 202 -11.27 -13.63 19.66
N SER A 203 -12.40 -13.36 20.31
CA SER A 203 -13.58 -14.22 20.33
C SER A 203 -14.58 -13.86 19.22
N GLY A 204 -14.25 -12.88 18.37
CA GLY A 204 -15.12 -12.41 17.30
C GLY A 204 -16.24 -11.50 17.79
N ASN A 205 -16.10 -10.84 18.94
CA ASN A 205 -17.05 -9.81 19.37
C ASN A 205 -16.58 -8.44 18.89
N LEU A 206 -17.49 -7.68 18.27
CA LEU A 206 -17.27 -6.28 17.92
C LEU A 206 -17.82 -5.39 19.03
N TYR A 207 -17.01 -4.44 19.49
CA TYR A 207 -17.39 -3.46 20.50
C TYR A 207 -17.33 -2.04 19.94
N LEU A 208 -18.15 -1.15 20.51
CA LEU A 208 -18.15 0.29 20.29
C LEU A 208 -17.71 1.01 21.56
N TRP A 209 -16.85 2.00 21.43
CA TRP A 209 -16.59 3.02 22.44
C TRP A 209 -16.97 4.38 21.85
N THR A 210 -17.86 5.10 22.53
CA THR A 210 -18.32 6.42 22.08
C THR A 210 -17.30 7.49 22.48
N GLY A 211 -16.93 8.36 21.55
CA GLY A 211 -16.08 9.52 21.78
C GLY A 211 -16.78 10.59 22.60
N ASN A 212 -16.01 11.57 23.11
CA ASN A 212 -16.56 12.72 23.83
C ASN A 212 -15.69 13.95 23.57
N ALA A 213 -16.20 15.15 23.86
CA ALA A 213 -15.60 16.48 23.63
C ALA A 213 -14.19 16.76 24.23
N GLY A 214 -13.54 15.78 24.85
CA GLY A 214 -12.15 15.86 25.33
C GLY A 214 -11.24 14.75 24.80
N GLY A 215 -11.66 14.02 23.76
CA GLY A 215 -10.93 12.86 23.20
C GLY A 215 -10.91 11.66 24.14
N ALA A 216 -11.88 11.58 25.07
CA ALA A 216 -12.05 10.46 25.99
C ALA A 216 -13.19 9.54 25.51
N PHE A 217 -13.09 8.26 25.81
CA PHE A 217 -14.06 7.25 25.38
C PHE A 217 -14.95 6.76 26.52
N SER A 218 -16.20 6.44 26.19
CA SER A 218 -17.11 5.73 27.08
C SER A 218 -16.65 4.28 27.34
N THR A 219 -17.31 3.58 28.25
CA THR A 219 -17.08 2.14 28.43
C THR A 219 -17.55 1.35 27.21
N LYS A 220 -16.82 0.31 26.84
CA LYS A 220 -17.14 -0.53 25.68
C LYS A 220 -18.57 -1.07 25.74
N LYS A 221 -19.31 -0.97 24.63
CA LYS A 221 -20.61 -1.59 24.39
C LYS A 221 -20.45 -2.72 23.38
N LEU A 222 -20.99 -3.90 23.67
CA LEU A 222 -21.03 -4.98 22.68
C LEU A 222 -22.01 -4.60 21.56
N LEU A 223 -21.51 -4.56 20.31
CA LEU A 223 -22.34 -4.33 19.12
C LEU A 223 -22.90 -5.64 18.59
N THR A 224 -22.02 -6.62 18.37
CA THR A 224 -22.42 -7.95 17.88
C THR A 224 -21.36 -8.98 18.24
N SER A 225 -21.79 -10.25 18.33
CA SER A 225 -20.91 -11.41 18.27
C SER A 225 -20.76 -11.90 16.82
N GLY A 226 -19.80 -12.79 16.57
CA GLY A 226 -19.59 -13.41 15.25
C GLY A 226 -19.00 -12.49 14.18
N TRP A 227 -18.31 -11.42 14.58
CA TRP A 227 -17.58 -10.50 13.70
C TRP A 227 -16.30 -11.15 13.14
N ASN A 228 -16.48 -12.14 12.26
CA ASN A 228 -15.41 -12.92 11.64
C ASN A 228 -14.90 -12.26 10.35
N TYR A 229 -14.35 -11.06 10.50
CA TYR A 229 -13.73 -10.30 9.41
C TYR A 229 -12.21 -10.26 9.56
N THR A 230 -11.50 -9.87 8.51
CA THR A 230 -10.02 -9.79 8.46
C THR A 230 -9.53 -8.36 8.21
N GLN A 231 -10.41 -7.51 7.68
CA GLN A 231 -10.20 -6.07 7.52
C GLN A 231 -11.52 -5.38 7.85
N THR A 232 -11.46 -4.24 8.54
CA THR A 232 -12.60 -3.38 8.83
C THR A 232 -12.16 -1.93 8.65
N VAL A 233 -12.90 -1.16 7.88
CA VAL A 233 -12.71 0.29 7.69
C VAL A 233 -14.04 1.01 7.87
N ALA A 234 -13.97 2.29 8.23
CA ALA A 234 -15.15 3.11 8.49
C ALA A 234 -15.15 4.36 7.61
N GLY A 235 -16.34 4.87 7.31
CA GLY A 235 -16.56 6.08 6.51
C GLY A 235 -18.02 6.20 6.11
N ASP A 236 -18.48 7.39 5.73
CA ASP A 236 -19.83 7.56 5.16
C ASP A 236 -19.83 7.13 3.69
N PHE A 237 -19.87 5.81 3.44
CA PHE A 237 -19.80 5.24 2.10
C PHE A 237 -21.08 5.46 1.29
N ARG A 238 -22.20 5.76 1.96
CA ARG A 238 -23.50 5.95 1.32
C ARG A 238 -23.86 7.42 1.08
N GLY A 239 -23.14 8.37 1.67
CA GLY A 239 -23.44 9.79 1.62
C GLY A 239 -24.69 10.15 2.44
N THR A 240 -24.87 9.48 3.57
CA THR A 240 -26.04 9.67 4.45
C THR A 240 -25.78 10.61 5.62
N GLY A 241 -24.52 11.01 5.83
CA GLY A 241 -24.06 11.70 7.02
C GLY A 241 -23.84 10.77 8.22
N HIS A 242 -23.90 9.45 8.02
CA HIS A 242 -23.72 8.45 9.06
C HIS A 242 -22.56 7.53 8.70
N ALA A 243 -21.68 7.27 9.67
CA ALA A 243 -20.57 6.37 9.43
C ALA A 243 -21.05 4.92 9.20
N ASP A 244 -20.61 4.35 8.09
CA ASP A 244 -20.77 2.95 7.72
C ASP A 244 -19.51 2.15 8.06
N LEU A 245 -19.59 0.82 7.97
CA LEU A 245 -18.42 -0.06 7.95
C LEU A 245 -18.30 -0.80 6.63
N ILE A 246 -17.07 -0.98 6.16
CA ILE A 246 -16.74 -1.96 5.14
C ILE A 246 -15.84 -3.02 5.78
N ALA A 247 -16.19 -4.29 5.61
CA ALA A 247 -15.48 -5.39 6.22
C ALA A 247 -15.26 -6.56 5.26
N GLN A 248 -14.07 -7.19 5.34
CA GLN A 248 -13.68 -8.31 4.48
C GLN A 248 -13.69 -9.65 5.21
N ASP A 249 -14.46 -10.63 4.74
CA ASP A 249 -14.46 -11.98 5.32
C ASP A 249 -13.23 -12.81 4.91
N ALA A 250 -13.05 -13.97 5.55
CA ALA A 250 -11.94 -14.89 5.24
C ALA A 250 -11.98 -15.44 3.80
N SER A 251 -13.14 -15.42 3.14
CA SER A 251 -13.35 -15.82 1.74
C SER A 251 -13.13 -14.68 0.75
N ARG A 252 -12.57 -13.55 1.21
CA ARG A 252 -12.28 -12.35 0.42
C ARG A 252 -13.52 -11.65 -0.13
N ASN A 253 -14.69 -11.87 0.46
CA ASN A 253 -15.87 -11.05 0.17
C ASN A 253 -15.82 -9.76 0.98
N LEU A 254 -16.07 -8.65 0.31
CA LEU A 254 -16.15 -7.33 0.91
C LEU A 254 -17.63 -6.96 1.10
N TYR A 255 -18.02 -6.59 2.31
CA TYR A 255 -19.39 -6.20 2.64
C TYR A 255 -19.44 -4.77 3.17
N LEU A 256 -20.48 -4.04 2.78
CA LEU A 256 -20.91 -2.78 3.38
C LEU A 256 -21.92 -3.06 4.49
N TRP A 257 -21.72 -2.44 5.64
CA TRP A 257 -22.62 -2.43 6.79
C TRP A 257 -23.15 -1.02 6.97
N PRO A 258 -24.41 -0.75 6.57
CA PRO A 258 -25.00 0.58 6.67
C PRO A 258 -25.10 1.04 8.13
N GLY A 259 -24.54 2.19 8.47
CA GLY A 259 -24.73 2.83 9.77
C GLY A 259 -26.09 3.51 9.91
N ASN A 260 -26.67 3.42 11.11
CA ASN A 260 -27.94 4.07 11.42
C ASN A 260 -27.75 5.45 12.09
N GLY A 261 -26.51 5.85 12.37
CA GLY A 261 -26.20 7.12 13.04
C GLY A 261 -26.47 7.13 14.54
N ASP A 262 -26.74 5.99 15.17
CA ASP A 262 -26.99 5.83 16.60
C ASP A 262 -26.00 4.83 17.25
N GLY A 263 -24.89 4.57 16.57
CA GLY A 263 -23.91 3.54 16.92
C GLY A 263 -24.33 2.11 16.53
N THR A 264 -25.43 1.91 15.81
CA THR A 264 -25.85 0.60 15.29
C THR A 264 -25.73 0.49 13.77
N PHE A 265 -25.75 -0.75 13.26
CA PHE A 265 -25.61 -1.05 11.84
C PHE A 265 -26.78 -1.90 11.34
N GLY A 266 -27.22 -1.62 10.12
CA GLY A 266 -28.19 -2.41 9.37
C GLY A 266 -27.59 -3.71 8.80
N ALA A 267 -28.40 -4.42 8.00
CA ALA A 267 -27.98 -5.66 7.38
C ALA A 267 -26.85 -5.43 6.35
N LYS A 268 -25.84 -6.30 6.39
CA LYS A 268 -24.70 -6.22 5.46
C LYS A 268 -25.13 -6.45 4.01
N LYS A 269 -24.49 -5.73 3.09
CA LYS A 269 -24.63 -5.86 1.64
C LYS A 269 -23.30 -6.30 1.05
N LEU A 270 -23.31 -7.32 0.20
CA LEU A 270 -22.11 -7.71 -0.56
C LEU A 270 -21.75 -6.62 -1.56
N LEU A 271 -20.51 -6.10 -1.49
CA LEU A 271 -19.96 -5.16 -2.46
C LEU A 271 -19.27 -5.89 -3.61
N THR A 272 -18.37 -6.81 -3.27
CA THR A 272 -17.63 -7.62 -4.24
C THR A 272 -17.10 -8.90 -3.62
N SER A 273 -16.85 -9.90 -4.45
CA SER A 273 -16.08 -11.09 -4.11
C SER A 273 -14.64 -10.95 -4.61
N GLY A 274 -13.70 -11.71 -4.03
CA GLY A 274 -12.31 -11.77 -4.49
C GLY A 274 -11.48 -10.51 -4.23
N TRP A 275 -11.77 -9.78 -3.14
CA TRP A 275 -11.00 -8.61 -2.72
C TRP A 275 -9.56 -9.00 -2.34
N ASN A 276 -8.61 -8.92 -3.26
CA ASN A 276 -7.21 -9.31 -3.04
C ASN A 276 -6.33 -8.09 -2.76
N PHE A 277 -6.79 -7.20 -1.88
CA PHE A 277 -6.06 -6.02 -1.45
C PHE A 277 -5.86 -6.03 0.07
N THR A 278 -4.80 -5.37 0.51
CA THR A 278 -4.47 -5.13 1.92
C THR A 278 -4.40 -3.62 2.18
N GLN A 279 -4.24 -3.23 3.45
CA GLN A 279 -4.14 -1.81 3.85
C GLN A 279 -5.30 -0.97 3.33
N THR A 280 -6.50 -1.54 3.38
CA THR A 280 -7.70 -0.81 3.03
C THR A 280 -7.85 0.33 4.03
N THR A 281 -8.02 1.55 3.52
CA THR A 281 -8.36 2.74 4.29
C THR A 281 -9.43 3.54 3.55
N ALA A 282 -10.10 4.44 4.25
CA ALA A 282 -11.24 5.17 3.74
C ALA A 282 -11.20 6.62 4.20
N ALA A 283 -11.53 7.53 3.29
CA ALA A 283 -11.75 8.94 3.53
C ALA A 283 -12.34 9.56 2.26
N ASP A 284 -12.85 10.78 2.33
CA ASP A 284 -13.30 11.52 1.14
C ASP A 284 -12.08 12.14 0.41
N PHE A 285 -11.54 11.44 -0.58
CA PHE A 285 -10.34 11.87 -1.31
C PHE A 285 -10.66 12.82 -2.47
N ASN A 286 -11.91 12.85 -2.93
CA ASN A 286 -12.36 13.65 -4.07
C ASN A 286 -13.24 14.87 -3.68
N GLY A 287 -13.49 15.06 -2.39
CA GLY A 287 -14.22 16.20 -1.82
C GLY A 287 -15.73 16.19 -2.10
N ASP A 288 -16.33 15.05 -2.44
CA ASP A 288 -17.75 14.96 -2.77
C ASP A 288 -18.67 14.68 -1.55
N GLY A 289 -18.07 14.53 -0.36
CA GLY A 289 -18.76 14.24 0.89
C GLY A 289 -19.06 12.75 1.11
N ILE A 290 -18.63 11.87 0.21
CA ILE A 290 -18.79 10.42 0.31
C ILE A 290 -17.41 9.80 0.52
N ALA A 291 -17.34 8.83 1.43
CA ALA A 291 -16.08 8.13 1.66
C ALA A 291 -15.68 7.28 0.45
N ASP A 292 -14.44 7.45 0.03
CA ASP A 292 -13.76 6.64 -0.97
C ASP A 292 -12.96 5.50 -0.30
N LEU A 293 -12.46 4.55 -1.10
CA LEU A 293 -11.55 3.51 -0.64
C LEU A 293 -10.19 3.62 -1.29
N VAL A 294 -9.16 3.47 -0.50
CA VAL A 294 -7.78 3.24 -0.96
C VAL A 294 -7.32 1.88 -0.46
N ALA A 295 -6.71 1.07 -1.32
CA ALA A 295 -6.16 -0.23 -0.94
C ALA A 295 -4.98 -0.65 -1.81
N ARG A 296 -4.11 -1.47 -1.24
CA ARG A 296 -2.82 -1.89 -1.82
C ARG A 296 -2.93 -3.31 -2.37
N ASP A 297 -2.43 -3.54 -3.59
CA ASP A 297 -2.29 -4.89 -4.13
C ASP A 297 -1.00 -5.58 -3.64
N SER A 298 -0.82 -6.85 -4.01
CA SER A 298 0.37 -7.64 -3.64
C SER A 298 1.66 -7.13 -4.28
N SER A 299 1.57 -6.35 -5.36
CA SER A 299 2.72 -5.79 -6.08
C SER A 299 3.11 -4.40 -5.58
N GLY A 300 2.46 -3.91 -4.52
CA GLY A 300 2.73 -2.58 -3.98
C GLY A 300 2.10 -1.44 -4.76
N ASN A 301 1.10 -1.70 -5.60
CA ASN A 301 0.32 -0.64 -6.20
C ASN A 301 -0.82 -0.24 -5.27
N LEU A 302 -0.95 1.07 -5.05
CA LEU A 302 -2.05 1.68 -4.32
C LEU A 302 -3.14 2.11 -5.30
N TYR A 303 -4.38 1.68 -5.08
CA TYR A 303 -5.52 2.03 -5.92
C TYR A 303 -6.56 2.82 -5.14
N LEU A 304 -7.28 3.69 -5.84
CA LEU A 304 -8.42 4.47 -5.36
C LEU A 304 -9.71 4.00 -6.04
N TRP A 305 -10.75 3.78 -5.25
CA TRP A 305 -12.13 3.59 -5.69
C TRP A 305 -12.96 4.73 -5.15
N THR A 306 -13.54 5.56 -6.03
CA THR A 306 -14.41 6.64 -5.55
C THR A 306 -15.76 6.11 -5.12
N GLY A 307 -16.27 6.60 -4.00
CA GLY A 307 -17.61 6.34 -3.49
C GLY A 307 -18.68 6.94 -4.40
N ASN A 308 -19.91 6.44 -4.27
CA ASN A 308 -21.09 6.98 -4.91
C ASN A 308 -22.27 6.83 -3.95
N ALA A 309 -23.24 7.75 -4.05
CA ALA A 309 -24.44 7.72 -3.22
C ALA A 309 -25.11 6.33 -3.23
N GLY A 310 -25.51 5.86 -2.05
CA GLY A 310 -26.09 4.52 -1.88
C GLY A 310 -25.07 3.38 -1.74
N GLY A 311 -23.77 3.68 -1.62
CA GLY A 311 -22.74 2.71 -1.22
C GLY A 311 -22.15 1.91 -2.36
N ALA A 312 -22.19 2.43 -3.58
CA ALA A 312 -21.53 1.83 -4.74
C ALA A 312 -20.16 2.49 -4.98
N PHE A 313 -19.23 1.78 -5.61
CA PHE A 313 -17.90 2.30 -5.91
C PHE A 313 -17.64 2.29 -7.41
N SER A 314 -16.90 3.29 -7.86
CA SER A 314 -16.37 3.37 -9.23
C SER A 314 -15.34 2.27 -9.49
N THR A 315 -14.94 2.10 -10.75
CA THR A 315 -13.79 1.25 -11.08
C THR A 315 -12.50 1.82 -10.47
N LYS A 316 -11.64 0.92 -9.97
CA LYS A 316 -10.35 1.30 -9.37
C LYS A 316 -9.48 2.12 -10.33
N LYS A 317 -8.80 3.13 -9.80
CA LYS A 317 -7.76 3.91 -10.48
C LYS A 317 -6.43 3.70 -9.77
N LEU A 318 -5.35 3.56 -10.54
CA LEU A 318 -4.00 3.50 -9.95
C LEU A 318 -3.66 4.88 -9.38
N LEU A 319 -3.35 4.93 -8.08
CA LEU A 319 -2.91 6.13 -7.40
C LEU A 319 -1.39 6.27 -7.48
N THR A 320 -0.66 5.20 -7.11
CA THR A 320 0.79 5.11 -7.28
C THR A 320 1.27 3.65 -7.27
N GLY A 321 2.40 3.38 -7.91
CA GLY A 321 3.16 2.13 -7.74
C GLY A 321 4.22 2.26 -6.64
N GLY A 322 4.83 1.13 -6.25
CA GLY A 322 5.96 1.12 -5.31
C GLY A 322 5.62 1.53 -3.88
N TRP A 323 4.35 1.42 -3.48
CA TRP A 323 3.90 1.68 -2.12
C TRP A 323 4.42 0.58 -1.20
N ASP A 324 5.56 0.81 -0.55
CA ASP A 324 6.21 -0.15 0.35
C ASP A 324 6.10 0.25 1.83
N PHE A 325 4.88 0.60 2.22
CA PHE A 325 4.52 0.89 3.60
C PHE A 325 3.74 -0.29 4.17
N THR A 326 3.72 -0.48 5.48
CA THR A 326 3.06 -1.64 6.13
C THR A 326 1.74 -1.27 6.81
N GLN A 327 1.59 0.00 7.17
CA GLN A 327 0.38 0.57 7.75
C GLN A 327 0.01 1.81 6.97
N THR A 328 -1.28 1.96 6.65
CA THR A 328 -1.82 3.13 5.97
C THR A 328 -3.13 3.53 6.67
N THR A 329 -3.28 4.81 6.97
CA THR A 329 -4.53 5.39 7.48
C THR A 329 -4.81 6.71 6.77
N ALA A 330 -6.06 7.13 6.79
CA ALA A 330 -6.53 8.32 6.10
C ALA A 330 -7.38 9.18 7.02
N GLY A 331 -7.43 10.48 6.71
CA GLY A 331 -8.16 11.49 7.46
C GLY A 331 -7.65 12.88 7.11
N ASP A 332 -8.40 13.93 7.42
CA ASP A 332 -7.92 15.32 7.26
C ASP A 332 -6.97 15.70 8.40
N PHE A 333 -5.72 15.23 8.34
CA PHE A 333 -4.71 15.50 9.37
C PHE A 333 -4.21 16.94 9.33
N THR A 334 -4.34 17.63 8.19
CA THR A 334 -3.91 19.01 8.01
C THR A 334 -4.96 20.05 8.39
N GLY A 335 -6.23 19.65 8.53
CA GLY A 335 -7.36 20.55 8.76
C GLY A 335 -7.71 21.37 7.52
N SER A 336 -7.42 20.85 6.34
CA SER A 336 -7.62 21.50 5.05
C SER A 336 -9.03 21.31 4.49
N GLY A 337 -9.80 20.38 5.06
CA GLY A 337 -11.06 19.88 4.52
C GLY A 337 -10.87 18.78 3.47
N HIS A 338 -9.65 18.27 3.29
CA HIS A 338 -9.33 17.22 2.32
C HIS A 338 -8.67 16.03 3.01
N ALA A 339 -8.99 14.83 2.56
CA ALA A 339 -8.37 13.64 3.10
C ALA A 339 -6.87 13.55 2.76
N ASP A 340 -6.07 13.35 3.80
CA ASP A 340 -4.65 13.07 3.74
C ASP A 340 -4.41 11.56 3.92
N LEU A 341 -3.20 11.10 3.58
CA LEU A 341 -2.71 9.76 3.89
C LEU A 341 -1.58 9.83 4.91
N ILE A 342 -1.56 8.90 5.85
CA ILE A 342 -0.41 8.60 6.70
C ILE A 342 -0.01 7.16 6.51
N ALA A 343 1.29 6.90 6.38
CA ALA A 343 1.80 5.53 6.27
C ALA A 343 3.17 5.36 6.93
N ARG A 344 3.42 4.14 7.43
CA ARG A 344 4.68 3.79 8.09
C ARG A 344 5.57 2.92 7.20
N ASP A 345 6.82 3.33 7.08
CA ASP A 345 7.91 2.54 6.52
C ASP A 345 8.56 1.71 7.65
N ASP A 346 8.43 0.39 7.61
CA ASP A 346 8.98 -0.50 8.65
C ASP A 346 10.50 -0.63 8.58
N THR A 347 11.11 -0.31 7.43
CA THR A 347 12.58 -0.35 7.28
C THR A 347 13.24 0.75 8.09
N THR A 348 12.58 1.90 8.18
CA THR A 348 13.11 3.08 8.90
C THR A 348 12.31 3.43 10.18
N GLY A 349 11.16 2.79 10.39
CA GLY A 349 10.16 3.19 11.38
C GLY A 349 9.66 4.62 11.17
N THR A 350 9.82 5.19 9.98
CA THR A 350 9.41 6.56 9.72
C THR A 350 7.92 6.58 9.38
N LEU A 351 7.18 7.44 10.07
CA LEU A 351 5.80 7.76 9.73
C LEU A 351 5.78 8.95 8.79
N TYR A 352 5.18 8.80 7.61
CA TYR A 352 5.04 9.84 6.60
C TYR A 352 3.59 10.29 6.47
N ARG A 353 3.39 11.55 6.10
CA ARG A 353 2.09 12.12 5.71
C ARG A 353 2.14 12.67 4.29
N TRP A 354 1.13 12.37 3.49
CA TRP A 354 0.86 12.97 2.20
C TRP A 354 -0.40 13.82 2.30
N ALA A 355 -0.28 15.13 2.09
CA ALA A 355 -1.42 16.03 2.14
C ALA A 355 -2.27 15.89 0.87
N GLY A 356 -3.58 15.71 1.00
CA GLY A 356 -4.51 15.66 -0.11
C GLY A 356 -4.93 17.05 -0.59
N ASN A 357 -5.45 17.12 -1.81
CA ASN A 357 -5.99 18.36 -2.39
C ASN A 357 -7.49 18.27 -2.75
N GLY A 358 -8.16 17.21 -2.32
CA GLY A 358 -9.59 16.98 -2.60
C GLY A 358 -9.88 16.60 -4.06
N THR A 359 -8.90 16.17 -4.83
CA THR A 359 -9.11 15.70 -6.23
C THR A 359 -8.60 14.29 -6.48
N GLY A 360 -8.32 13.54 -5.40
CA GLY A 360 -7.66 12.23 -5.46
C GLY A 360 -6.14 12.32 -5.70
N HIS A 361 -5.55 13.51 -5.54
CA HIS A 361 -4.11 13.75 -5.68
C HIS A 361 -3.49 14.20 -4.36
N PHE A 362 -2.21 13.88 -4.18
CA PHE A 362 -1.47 14.17 -2.96
C PHE A 362 -0.17 14.93 -3.23
N ALA A 363 0.22 15.78 -2.28
CA ALA A 363 1.52 16.43 -2.25
C ALA A 363 2.65 15.44 -1.93
N ALA A 364 3.90 15.91 -2.04
CA ALA A 364 5.07 15.14 -1.60
C ALA A 364 4.98 14.78 -0.10
N PRO A 365 5.52 13.61 0.31
CA PRO A 365 5.47 13.18 1.69
C PRO A 365 6.26 14.10 2.63
N VAL A 366 5.74 14.26 3.85
CA VAL A 366 6.44 14.88 4.98
C VAL A 366 6.68 13.81 6.04
N ALA A 367 7.93 13.66 6.49
CA ALA A 367 8.25 12.80 7.62
C ALA A 367 7.73 13.42 8.92
N LEU A 368 6.93 12.67 9.67
CA LEU A 368 6.33 13.10 10.95
C LEU A 368 7.23 12.74 12.13
N THR A 369 7.69 11.49 12.19
CA THR A 369 8.54 10.95 13.27
C THR A 369 9.21 9.66 12.83
N THR A 370 10.24 9.23 13.55
CA THR A 370 10.90 7.92 13.42
C THR A 370 10.55 7.00 14.59
N GLY A 371 10.82 5.69 14.46
CA GLY A 371 10.57 4.69 15.51
C GLY A 371 9.10 4.36 15.74
N TRP A 372 8.24 4.61 14.75
CA TRP A 372 6.81 4.34 14.83
C TRP A 372 6.51 2.85 14.83
#